data_AF-M7NBP4-F1
#
_entry.id   AF-M7NBP4-F1
#
_cell.length_a   1.000
_cell.length_b   1.000
_cell.length_c   1.000
_cell.angle_alpha   90.00
_cell.angle_beta   90.00
_cell.angle_gamma   90.00
#
_symmetry.space_group_name_H-M   'P 1'
#
loop_
_entity.id
_entity.type
_entity.pdbx_description
1 polymer ?
#
loop_
_entity_poly.entity_id
_entity_poly.type
_entity_poly.pdbx_seq_one_letter_code
_entity_poly.pdbx_strand_id
1 'polypeptide(L)'
;MQNFINKSFFFKAMLAVATCVLVSCGDDAPGDEVVEPAITAFSVVSPVAFSGTVDQTEKTLAFEVPGGADLSSVEIEVEVPAGATVTPASGSVVDLTNPIEFIVTGMNVNGAPVSRVYTAMAIPSASVAFVGKAATMAELEDDAKAAATWAQETYGDEFVYLPAAQINGNTLTNVKVIFYYELSAGAPVSLGGMNAPKTVTAISNFVRRGGQLLLAGDATNYIFNIGRVPAAFGFGENNPAGVETGKAPDDQWGLSVVPGTTSADRTTHPLFEGVINGENRVFLYNAPTREVRLIWWNVGPAGGDCCGNLDMVTNFEEQLQAVKLASLRHVGDYFGFAAVELLPTNANTHANISPSVPKDFKGTILVLANSIIGYEWAPNDGAPNDYQENIERLTKNALDYLIEKYDEIQ
;
A
#
# COMPACT_ATOMS: atom_id res chain seq x y z
N MET A 1 74.11 19.39 -27.68
CA MET A 1 72.76 19.15 -28.25
C MET A 1 72.02 20.47 -28.16
N GLN A 2 71.59 20.90 -29.34
CA GLN A 2 70.99 22.17 -29.79
C GLN A 2 70.68 23.25 -28.72
N ASN A 3 71.29 24.45 -28.75
CA ASN A 3 71.14 25.53 -29.74
C ASN A 3 69.68 26.06 -29.78
N PHE A 4 69.35 27.37 -29.77
CA PHE A 4 70.05 28.54 -30.28
C PHE A 4 69.25 29.82 -29.92
N ILE A 5 69.96 30.97 -29.81
CA ILE A 5 69.61 32.33 -30.30
C ILE A 5 68.39 33.07 -29.68
N ASN A 6 68.47 34.21 -28.98
CA ASN A 6 69.23 35.48 -29.08
C ASN A 6 68.48 36.60 -29.85
N LYS A 7 68.63 37.83 -29.33
CA LYS A 7 68.31 39.20 -29.85
C LYS A 7 66.96 39.80 -29.43
N SER A 8 66.84 40.95 -28.76
CA SER A 8 67.56 42.25 -28.69
C SER A 8 66.71 43.38 -29.30
N PHE A 9 66.66 44.49 -28.57
CA PHE A 9 66.74 45.89 -29.04
C PHE A 9 65.49 46.78 -29.21
N PHE A 10 65.65 47.99 -28.60
CA PHE A 10 65.10 49.32 -28.91
C PHE A 10 63.58 49.58 -28.70
N PHE A 11 63.04 50.80 -28.51
CA PHE A 11 63.43 52.18 -28.10
C PHE A 11 62.19 53.05 -28.39
N LYS A 12 61.99 54.16 -27.65
CA LYS A 12 61.02 55.28 -27.84
C LYS A 12 59.56 54.99 -27.45
N ALA A 13 58.87 55.73 -26.57
CA ALA A 13 58.65 57.19 -26.37
C ALA A 13 57.68 57.85 -27.38
N MET A 14 56.43 58.08 -26.96
CA MET A 14 55.48 59.17 -27.35
C MET A 14 54.10 58.84 -26.70
N LEU A 15 53.62 59.54 -25.67
CA LEU A 15 52.94 60.86 -25.59
C LEU A 15 51.45 60.87 -26.05
N ALA A 16 50.60 61.41 -25.15
CA ALA A 16 49.22 61.88 -25.31
C ALA A 16 48.13 60.79 -25.27
N VAL A 17 46.96 60.91 -24.62
CA VAL A 17 46.13 62.06 -24.22
C VAL A 17 45.39 61.67 -22.92
N ALA A 18 45.25 62.62 -21.99
CA ALA A 18 44.36 62.50 -20.84
C ALA A 18 42.91 62.74 -21.26
N THR A 19 42.04 61.74 -21.07
CA THR A 19 40.59 61.90 -21.16
C THR A 19 40.00 61.53 -19.80
N CYS A 20 39.67 62.54 -18.99
CA CYS A 20 38.83 62.38 -17.81
C CYS A 20 37.42 62.00 -18.27
N VAL A 21 37.01 60.76 -18.02
CA VAL A 21 35.60 60.38 -18.04
C VAL A 21 35.09 60.56 -16.60
N LEU A 22 34.28 61.60 -16.40
CA LEU A 22 33.47 61.74 -15.19
C LEU A 22 32.41 60.64 -15.24
N VAL A 23 32.58 59.60 -14.43
CA VAL A 23 31.51 58.64 -14.14
C VAL A 23 30.52 59.35 -13.22
N SER A 24 29.39 59.73 -13.79
CA SER A 24 28.20 60.14 -13.04
C SER A 24 27.72 58.93 -12.23
N CYS A 25 27.71 59.03 -10.90
CA CYS A 25 26.88 58.14 -10.08
C CYS A 25 25.43 58.44 -10.44
N GLY A 26 24.77 57.50 -11.11
CA GLY A 26 23.32 57.42 -11.08
C GLY A 26 22.94 56.80 -9.75
N ASP A 27 22.05 57.45 -9.01
CA ASP A 27 21.33 56.82 -7.91
C ASP A 27 20.51 55.67 -8.50
N ASP A 28 20.96 54.42 -8.28
CA ASP A 28 20.14 53.25 -8.53
C ASP A 28 18.99 53.28 -7.53
N ALA A 29 17.79 53.61 -8.02
CA ALA A 29 16.55 53.30 -7.32
C ALA A 29 16.54 51.78 -7.03
N PRO A 30 16.10 51.33 -5.84
CA PRO A 30 15.98 49.90 -5.58
C PRO A 30 15.02 49.34 -6.63
N GLY A 31 15.54 48.49 -7.51
CA GLY A 31 14.75 47.87 -8.56
C GLY A 31 13.62 47.06 -7.94
N ASP A 32 12.47 47.05 -8.61
CA ASP A 32 11.33 46.18 -8.34
C ASP A 32 11.78 44.70 -8.47
N GLU A 33 12.43 44.18 -7.43
CA GLU A 33 12.95 42.82 -7.41
C GLU A 33 11.77 41.85 -7.24
N VAL A 34 11.47 41.10 -8.30
CA VAL A 34 10.50 40.02 -8.24
C VAL A 34 11.07 38.92 -7.36
N VAL A 35 10.42 38.68 -6.21
CA VAL A 35 10.77 37.60 -5.30
C VAL A 35 9.78 36.48 -5.54
N GLU A 36 10.25 35.37 -6.11
CA GLU A 36 9.41 34.23 -6.43
C GLU A 36 8.93 33.51 -5.15
N PRO A 37 7.61 33.29 -4.97
CA PRO A 37 7.10 32.51 -3.84
C PRO A 37 7.30 31.01 -4.06
N ALA A 38 8.52 30.53 -3.86
CA ALA A 38 8.88 29.12 -4.00
C ALA A 38 9.60 28.57 -2.77
N ILE A 39 9.37 27.29 -2.46
CA ILE A 39 10.21 26.51 -1.55
C ILE A 39 11.34 25.90 -2.39
N THR A 40 12.59 26.11 -2.03
CA THR A 40 13.75 25.57 -2.77
C THR A 40 14.30 24.29 -2.15
N ALA A 41 14.13 24.12 -0.84
CA ALA A 41 14.46 22.89 -0.12
C ALA A 41 13.54 22.71 1.09
N PHE A 42 13.33 21.46 1.47
CA PHE A 42 12.55 21.06 2.65
C PHE A 42 13.20 19.84 3.30
N SER A 43 13.32 19.82 4.61
CA SER A 43 13.74 18.66 5.39
C SER A 43 13.08 18.65 6.77
N VAL A 44 13.00 17.46 7.36
CA VAL A 44 12.80 17.28 8.80
C VAL A 44 14.18 17.05 9.40
N VAL A 45 14.52 17.72 10.50
CA VAL A 45 15.88 17.68 11.10
C VAL A 45 15.91 17.06 12.50
N SER A 46 14.76 16.96 13.18
CA SER A 46 14.63 16.37 14.53
C SER A 46 13.23 15.76 14.70
N PRO A 47 13.07 14.63 15.40
CA PRO A 47 14.08 13.85 16.13
C PRO A 47 15.00 12.99 15.24
N VAL A 48 14.62 12.78 13.99
CA VAL A 48 15.41 12.05 12.98
C VAL A 48 15.41 12.90 11.70
N ALA A 49 16.55 12.92 11.01
CA ALA A 49 16.68 13.72 9.79
C ALA A 49 16.08 12.98 8.57
N PHE A 50 15.17 13.64 7.86
CA PHE A 50 14.58 13.19 6.61
C PHE A 50 14.71 14.27 5.54
N SER A 51 15.32 13.94 4.41
CA SER A 51 15.39 14.83 3.26
C SER A 51 14.07 14.86 2.52
N GLY A 52 13.58 16.05 2.20
CA GLY A 52 12.37 16.23 1.40
C GLY A 52 12.66 16.54 -0.07
N THR A 53 11.73 16.13 -0.92
CA THR A 53 11.63 16.49 -2.33
C THR A 53 10.58 17.58 -2.50
N VAL A 54 10.88 18.57 -3.34
CA VAL A 54 9.97 19.67 -3.66
C VAL A 54 9.46 19.51 -5.09
N ASP A 55 8.15 19.34 -5.25
CA ASP A 55 7.50 19.39 -6.56
C ASP A 55 6.97 20.80 -6.84
N GLN A 56 7.62 21.48 -7.78
CA GLN A 56 7.22 22.82 -8.21
C GLN A 56 5.98 22.82 -9.11
N THR A 57 5.59 21.71 -9.69
CA THR A 57 4.40 21.61 -10.55
C THR A 57 3.16 21.32 -9.69
N GLU A 58 3.23 20.26 -8.89
CA GLU A 58 2.12 19.80 -8.04
C GLU A 58 2.01 20.57 -6.72
N LYS A 59 3.02 21.38 -6.38
CA LYS A 59 3.10 22.14 -5.12
C LYS A 59 3.02 21.23 -3.90
N THR A 60 3.86 20.20 -3.90
CA THR A 60 3.96 19.24 -2.80
C THR A 60 5.37 19.22 -2.22
N LEU A 61 5.46 18.96 -0.91
CA LEU A 61 6.71 18.63 -0.21
C LEU A 61 6.57 17.19 0.28
N ALA A 62 7.41 16.29 -0.20
CA ALA A 62 7.34 14.87 0.10
C ALA A 62 8.64 14.41 0.75
N PHE A 63 8.58 13.67 1.84
CA PHE A 63 9.77 13.14 2.52
C PHE A 63 9.53 11.71 2.96
N GLU A 64 10.53 10.85 2.79
CA GLU A 64 10.43 9.44 3.13
C GLU A 64 10.73 9.21 4.60
N VAL A 65 9.89 8.41 5.27
CA VAL A 65 10.04 8.08 6.69
C VAL A 65 9.80 6.59 6.91
N PRO A 66 10.50 5.94 7.87
CA PRO A 66 10.16 4.61 8.33
C PRO A 66 8.66 4.50 8.65
N GLY A 67 8.07 3.36 8.35
CA GLY A 67 6.67 3.12 8.65
C GLY A 67 6.41 3.24 10.16
N GLY A 68 5.40 4.03 10.53
CA GLY A 68 5.06 4.28 11.93
C GLY A 68 5.94 5.30 12.67
N ALA A 69 6.81 6.04 11.99
CA ALA A 69 7.54 7.16 12.58
C ALA A 69 6.58 8.16 13.28
N ASP A 70 6.93 8.60 14.49
CA ASP A 70 6.17 9.64 15.20
C ASP A 70 6.45 11.01 14.58
N LEU A 71 5.43 11.55 13.91
CA LEU A 71 5.47 12.85 13.24
C LEU A 71 4.69 13.94 13.98
N SER A 72 4.21 13.65 15.20
CA SER A 72 3.37 14.59 15.96
C SER A 72 4.14 15.84 16.43
N SER A 73 5.47 15.75 16.47
CA SER A 73 6.34 16.86 16.86
C SER A 73 7.70 16.73 16.17
N VAL A 74 7.85 17.38 15.01
CA VAL A 74 9.08 17.37 14.22
C VAL A 74 9.58 18.78 13.93
N GLU A 75 10.89 18.97 14.01
CA GLU A 75 11.53 20.23 13.61
C GLU A 75 11.81 20.21 12.11
N ILE A 76 11.35 21.24 11.40
CA ILE A 76 11.53 21.37 9.95
C ILE A 76 12.61 22.39 9.60
N GLU A 77 13.25 22.20 8.47
CA GLU A 77 14.09 23.20 7.81
C GLU A 77 13.55 23.46 6.40
N VAL A 78 13.36 24.74 6.08
CA VAL A 78 12.77 25.19 4.82
C VAL A 78 13.61 26.31 4.23
N GLU A 79 13.99 26.17 2.97
CA GLU A 79 14.67 27.21 2.22
C GLU A 79 13.70 27.88 1.25
N VAL A 80 13.75 29.21 1.19
CA VAL A 80 13.01 30.05 0.23
C VAL A 80 13.93 31.13 -0.34
N PRO A 81 13.62 31.71 -1.51
CA PRO A 81 14.40 32.80 -2.09
C PRO A 81 14.59 33.98 -1.11
N ALA A 82 15.72 34.68 -1.25
CA ALA A 82 16.00 35.87 -0.44
C ALA A 82 14.85 36.90 -0.59
N GLY A 83 14.38 37.43 0.53
CA GLY A 83 13.24 38.36 0.57
C GLY A 83 11.85 37.68 0.59
N ALA A 84 11.77 36.36 0.39
CA ALA A 84 10.55 35.60 0.60
C ALA A 84 10.38 35.22 2.08
N THR A 85 9.15 34.91 2.47
CA THR A 85 8.82 34.39 3.80
C THR A 85 8.00 33.12 3.66
N VAL A 86 8.08 32.23 4.65
CA VAL A 86 7.32 30.97 4.68
C VAL A 86 6.66 30.77 6.04
N THR A 87 5.45 30.22 6.04
CA THR A 87 4.74 29.77 7.23
C THR A 87 4.26 28.34 7.02
N PRO A 88 4.58 27.38 7.91
CA PRO A 88 5.47 27.48 9.08
C PRO A 88 6.90 27.95 8.73
N ALA A 89 7.54 28.68 9.63
CA ALA A 89 8.90 29.18 9.41
C ALA A 89 9.94 28.06 9.57
N SER A 90 11.08 28.17 8.88
CA SER A 90 12.22 27.25 9.10
C SER A 90 12.64 27.24 10.59
N GLY A 91 12.93 26.06 11.13
CA GLY A 91 13.19 25.82 12.56
C GLY A 91 11.93 25.70 13.43
N SER A 92 10.73 25.73 12.84
CA SER A 92 9.49 25.49 13.59
C SER A 92 9.33 24.00 13.93
N VAL A 93 8.73 23.73 15.09
CA VAL A 93 8.21 22.40 15.43
C VAL A 93 6.77 22.31 14.94
N VAL A 94 6.47 21.30 14.14
CA VAL A 94 5.16 21.07 13.50
C VAL A 94 4.68 19.64 13.72
N ASP A 95 3.36 19.44 13.59
CA ASP A 95 2.73 18.12 13.52
C ASP A 95 2.53 17.75 12.04
N LEU A 96 3.24 16.72 11.57
CA LEU A 96 3.15 16.16 10.22
C LEU A 96 2.46 14.78 10.19
N THR A 97 1.71 14.42 11.24
CA THR A 97 0.88 13.18 11.25
C THR A 97 -0.19 13.20 10.16
N ASN A 98 -0.61 14.39 9.74
CA ASN A 98 -1.48 14.63 8.60
C ASN A 98 -0.84 15.66 7.67
N PRO A 99 -1.23 15.71 6.38
CA PRO A 99 -0.71 16.73 5.49
C PRO A 99 -1.03 18.14 6.00
N ILE A 100 -0.05 19.03 5.97
CA ILE A 100 -0.21 20.45 6.34
C ILE A 100 0.19 21.37 5.19
N GLU A 101 -0.31 22.60 5.22
CA GLU A 101 -0.01 23.62 4.23
C GLU A 101 1.18 24.49 4.65
N PHE A 102 2.05 24.76 3.68
CA PHE A 102 3.12 25.75 3.73
C PHE A 102 2.78 26.90 2.80
N ILE A 103 2.69 28.12 3.34
CA ILE A 103 2.40 29.32 2.58
C ILE A 103 3.70 30.10 2.41
N VAL A 104 4.20 30.18 1.18
CA VAL A 104 5.34 31.04 0.82
C VAL A 104 4.82 32.33 0.23
N THR A 105 5.29 33.47 0.75
CA THR A 105 4.98 34.81 0.24
C THR A 105 6.24 35.47 -0.29
N GLY A 106 6.20 35.85 -1.57
CA GLY A 106 7.20 36.66 -2.26
C GLY A 106 6.61 38.00 -2.72
N MET A 107 7.21 38.63 -3.73
CA MET A 107 6.81 39.94 -4.26
C MET A 107 6.73 39.91 -5.79
N ASN A 108 5.70 40.52 -6.37
CA ASN A 108 5.60 40.67 -7.82
C ASN A 108 6.33 41.93 -8.32
N VAL A 109 6.28 42.15 -9.63
CA VAL A 109 6.87 43.31 -10.34
C VAL A 109 6.39 44.68 -9.84
N ASN A 110 5.31 44.75 -9.07
CA ASN A 110 4.77 46.00 -8.51
C ASN A 110 5.05 46.11 -7.00
N GLY A 111 5.89 45.25 -6.43
CA GLY A 111 6.15 45.18 -5.00
C GLY A 111 4.96 44.67 -4.15
N ALA A 112 3.92 44.12 -4.77
CA ALA A 112 2.78 43.56 -4.04
C ALA A 112 3.04 42.09 -3.68
N PRO A 113 2.60 41.64 -2.48
CA PRO A 113 2.83 40.27 -2.03
C PRO A 113 2.08 39.26 -2.90
N VAL A 114 2.74 38.14 -3.22
CA VAL A 114 2.14 37.00 -3.92
C VAL A 114 2.44 35.74 -3.13
N SER A 115 1.41 34.94 -2.86
CA SER A 115 1.54 33.70 -2.09
C SER A 115 1.37 32.45 -2.95
N ARG A 116 2.06 31.38 -2.56
CA ARG A 116 1.82 30.01 -3.03
C ARG A 116 1.69 29.06 -1.86
N VAL A 117 0.82 28.08 -2.01
CA VAL A 117 0.57 27.03 -1.03
C VAL A 117 1.24 25.75 -1.50
N TYR A 118 2.03 25.13 -0.64
CA TYR A 118 2.58 23.79 -0.80
C TYR A 118 1.94 22.87 0.23
N THR A 119 1.66 21.62 -0.12
CA THR A 119 1.19 20.60 0.85
C THR A 119 2.34 19.69 1.22
N ALA A 120 2.73 19.67 2.50
CA ALA A 120 3.72 18.75 3.02
C ALA A 120 3.06 17.42 3.41
N MET A 121 3.68 16.30 3.03
CA MET A 121 3.23 14.96 3.41
C MET A 121 4.41 14.01 3.58
N ALA A 122 4.36 13.18 4.61
CA ALA A 122 5.25 12.04 4.75
C ALA A 122 4.86 10.92 3.77
N ILE A 123 5.87 10.28 3.19
CA ILE A 123 5.73 9.05 2.41
C ILE A 123 6.37 7.93 3.23
N PRO A 124 5.58 6.95 3.73
CA PRO A 124 6.16 5.81 4.43
C PRO A 124 7.10 5.03 3.51
N SER A 125 8.33 4.75 3.91
CA SER A 125 9.26 3.83 3.26
C SER A 125 8.94 2.38 3.67
N ALA A 126 7.66 2.02 3.61
CA ALA A 126 7.13 0.77 4.16
C ALA A 126 6.74 -0.19 3.04
N SER A 127 7.26 -1.41 3.04
CA SER A 127 6.88 -2.46 2.09
C SER A 127 5.44 -2.96 2.32
N VAL A 128 4.98 -2.98 3.57
CA VAL A 128 3.71 -3.57 4.00
C VAL A 128 2.81 -2.48 4.58
N ALA A 129 1.66 -2.25 3.96
CA ALA A 129 0.62 -1.38 4.52
C ALA A 129 -0.56 -2.19 5.06
N PHE A 130 -0.86 -2.09 6.35
CA PHE A 130 -2.15 -2.53 6.88
C PHE A 130 -3.17 -1.40 6.73
N VAL A 131 -4.31 -1.68 6.12
CA VAL A 131 -5.36 -0.68 5.84
C VAL A 131 -6.65 -1.01 6.58
N GLY A 132 -7.41 0.03 6.94
CA GLY A 132 -8.71 -0.18 7.59
C GLY A 132 -9.54 1.08 7.76
N LYS A 133 -10.77 0.91 8.23
CA LYS A 133 -11.76 1.98 8.41
C LYS A 133 -11.53 2.87 9.65
N ALA A 134 -10.81 2.38 10.65
CA ALA A 134 -10.52 3.11 11.89
C ALA A 134 -9.54 4.28 11.63
N ALA A 135 -9.52 5.29 12.51
CA ALA A 135 -8.59 6.43 12.35
C ALA A 135 -7.18 6.07 12.81
N THR A 136 -7.07 5.19 13.80
CA THR A 136 -5.81 4.71 14.36
C THR A 136 -5.82 3.20 14.51
N MET A 137 -4.64 2.57 14.54
CA MET A 137 -4.51 1.13 14.77
C MET A 137 -5.11 0.70 16.11
N ALA A 138 -5.08 1.57 17.12
CA ALA A 138 -5.62 1.30 18.46
C ALA A 138 -7.16 1.16 18.48
N GLU A 139 -7.84 1.78 17.50
CA GLU A 139 -9.30 1.80 17.31
C GLU A 139 -9.82 0.68 16.40
N LEU A 140 -8.94 -0.17 15.85
CA LEU A 140 -9.34 -1.36 15.10
C LEU A 140 -10.12 -2.33 16.00
N GLU A 141 -11.05 -3.08 15.39
CA GLU A 141 -11.72 -4.22 16.02
C GLU A 141 -10.68 -5.29 16.40
N ASP A 142 -10.98 -6.10 17.43
CA ASP A 142 -9.97 -6.91 18.13
C ASP A 142 -9.15 -7.82 17.21
N ASP A 143 -9.79 -8.50 16.25
CA ASP A 143 -9.10 -9.31 15.24
C ASP A 143 -8.20 -8.50 14.31
N ALA A 144 -8.73 -7.41 13.73
CA ALA A 144 -7.97 -6.55 12.85
C ALA A 144 -6.79 -5.90 13.58
N LYS A 145 -6.99 -5.55 14.86
CA LYS A 145 -5.97 -5.00 15.74
C LYS A 145 -4.87 -6.03 16.04
N ALA A 146 -5.24 -7.27 16.33
CA ALA A 146 -4.28 -8.35 16.56
C ALA A 146 -3.44 -8.63 15.31
N ALA A 147 -4.08 -8.74 14.13
CA ALA A 147 -3.38 -8.90 12.86
C ALA A 147 -2.45 -7.73 12.52
N ALA A 148 -2.90 -6.49 12.73
CA ALA A 148 -2.09 -5.29 12.50
C ALA A 148 -0.90 -5.19 13.47
N THR A 149 -1.12 -5.55 14.74
CA THR A 149 -0.06 -5.55 15.77
C THR A 149 1.01 -6.60 15.42
N TRP A 150 0.60 -7.82 15.07
CA TRP A 150 1.54 -8.84 14.61
C TRP A 150 2.32 -8.41 13.37
N ALA A 151 1.66 -7.78 12.39
CA ALA A 151 2.32 -7.31 11.19
C ALA A 151 3.32 -6.18 11.51
N GLN A 152 2.97 -5.27 12.43
CA GLN A 152 3.89 -4.25 12.93
C GLN A 152 5.13 -4.87 13.57
N GLU A 153 4.96 -5.85 14.46
CA GLU A 153 6.06 -6.54 15.13
C GLU A 153 6.94 -7.33 14.15
N THR A 154 6.32 -7.90 13.11
CA THR A 154 7.00 -8.75 12.11
C THR A 154 7.84 -7.94 11.11
N TYR A 155 7.31 -6.80 10.62
CA TYR A 155 7.94 -6.02 9.56
C TYR A 155 8.63 -4.73 10.04
N GLY A 156 8.41 -4.31 11.31
CA GLY A 156 9.10 -3.17 11.91
C GLY A 156 8.99 -1.91 11.06
N ASP A 157 10.14 -1.33 10.69
CA ASP A 157 10.22 -0.12 9.87
C ASP A 157 9.60 -0.26 8.47
N GLU A 158 9.41 -1.50 7.98
CA GLU A 158 8.74 -1.78 6.71
C GLU A 158 7.20 -1.86 6.83
N PHE A 159 6.63 -1.66 8.02
CA PHE A 159 5.19 -1.67 8.27
C PHE A 159 4.60 -0.28 8.43
N VAL A 160 3.44 -0.03 7.82
CA VAL A 160 2.64 1.16 8.13
C VAL A 160 1.16 0.82 8.27
N TYR A 161 0.49 1.45 9.24
CA TYR A 161 -0.97 1.50 9.26
C TYR A 161 -1.47 2.72 8.48
N LEU A 162 -2.32 2.50 7.48
CA LEU A 162 -2.93 3.57 6.68
C LEU A 162 -4.46 3.57 6.87
N PRO A 163 -5.02 4.54 7.63
CA PRO A 163 -6.46 4.67 7.77
C PRO A 163 -7.09 5.10 6.44
N ALA A 164 -8.30 4.64 6.16
CA ALA A 164 -8.98 4.82 4.88
C ALA A 164 -9.00 6.28 4.36
N ALA A 165 -9.12 7.26 5.28
CA ALA A 165 -9.14 8.69 4.98
C ALA A 165 -7.82 9.22 4.38
N GLN A 166 -6.69 8.64 4.79
CA GLN A 166 -5.35 9.04 4.36
C GLN A 166 -4.94 8.38 3.05
N ILE A 167 -5.53 7.23 2.69
CA ILE A 167 -5.17 6.48 1.47
C ILE A 167 -5.36 7.33 0.21
N ASN A 168 -4.27 7.52 -0.52
CA ASN A 168 -4.20 8.17 -1.83
C ASN A 168 -3.00 7.66 -2.63
N GLY A 169 -2.76 8.21 -3.82
CA GLY A 169 -1.65 7.78 -4.69
C GLY A 169 -0.27 7.93 -4.05
N ASN A 170 -0.05 9.02 -3.31
CA ASN A 170 1.26 9.37 -2.73
C ASN A 170 1.58 8.53 -1.50
N THR A 171 0.58 8.23 -0.65
CA THR A 171 0.77 7.38 0.54
C THR A 171 1.06 5.92 0.20
N LEU A 172 0.84 5.51 -1.06
CA LEU A 172 1.07 4.15 -1.54
C LEU A 172 2.32 4.01 -2.42
N THR A 173 3.10 5.07 -2.62
CA THR A 173 4.23 5.07 -3.57
C THR A 173 5.29 4.01 -3.25
N ASN A 174 5.62 3.85 -1.98
CA ASN A 174 6.67 2.93 -1.53
C ASN A 174 6.13 1.62 -0.94
N VAL A 175 4.79 1.46 -0.95
CA VAL A 175 4.13 0.24 -0.52
C VAL A 175 4.29 -0.83 -1.61
N LYS A 176 4.70 -2.03 -1.22
CA LYS A 176 4.75 -3.20 -2.11
C LYS A 176 3.45 -4.00 -2.04
N VAL A 177 2.98 -4.24 -0.82
CA VAL A 177 1.78 -5.03 -0.53
C VAL A 177 0.87 -4.32 0.47
N ILE A 178 -0.44 -4.34 0.18
CA ILE A 178 -1.47 -3.95 1.14
C ILE A 178 -2.02 -5.22 1.78
N PHE A 179 -2.08 -5.24 3.11
CA PHE A 179 -2.82 -6.21 3.90
C PHE A 179 -4.13 -5.58 4.37
N TYR A 180 -5.26 -6.04 3.84
CA TYR A 180 -6.58 -5.66 4.34
C TYR A 180 -7.27 -6.88 4.96
N TYR A 181 -7.43 -6.82 6.27
CA TYR A 181 -8.13 -7.82 7.07
C TYR A 181 -9.18 -7.17 7.94
N GLU A 182 -10.35 -7.80 7.98
CA GLU A 182 -11.47 -7.44 8.84
C GLU A 182 -12.24 -8.70 9.16
N LEU A 183 -12.71 -8.83 10.40
CA LEU A 183 -13.58 -9.91 10.83
C LEU A 183 -14.60 -9.30 11.76
N SER A 184 -15.87 -9.49 11.47
CA SER A 184 -16.95 -9.00 12.33
C SER A 184 -18.04 -10.05 12.47
N ALA A 185 -18.72 -10.10 13.61
CA ALA A 185 -19.85 -11.03 13.82
C ALA A 185 -21.16 -10.54 13.17
N GLY A 186 -21.29 -9.25 12.84
CA GLY A 186 -22.55 -8.63 12.35
C GLY A 186 -22.62 -8.49 10.82
N ALA A 187 -23.76 -8.79 10.19
CA ALA A 187 -23.95 -8.74 8.73
C ALA A 187 -25.00 -7.67 8.33
N PRO A 188 -24.89 -7.02 7.15
CA PRO A 188 -23.85 -7.19 6.13
C PRO A 188 -22.50 -6.55 6.51
N VAL A 189 -21.43 -6.87 5.77
CA VAL A 189 -20.10 -6.27 5.97
C VAL A 189 -20.17 -4.77 5.74
N SER A 190 -19.63 -3.99 6.70
CA SER A 190 -19.50 -2.55 6.56
C SER A 190 -18.05 -2.15 6.32
N LEU A 191 -17.70 -1.98 5.04
CA LEU A 191 -16.38 -1.49 4.62
C LEU A 191 -16.09 -0.04 5.07
N GLY A 192 -17.11 0.70 5.52
CA GLY A 192 -16.97 2.08 5.99
C GLY A 192 -16.20 2.98 5.00
N GLY A 193 -15.18 3.67 5.52
CA GLY A 193 -14.31 4.55 4.72
C GLY A 193 -13.53 3.82 3.62
N MET A 194 -13.31 2.50 3.72
CA MET A 194 -12.64 1.74 2.65
C MET A 194 -13.45 1.74 1.35
N ASN A 195 -14.79 1.85 1.42
CA ASN A 195 -15.63 1.95 0.23
C ASN A 195 -15.74 3.38 -0.36
N ALA A 196 -15.03 4.37 0.21
CA ALA A 196 -15.05 5.72 -0.34
C ALA A 196 -14.43 5.75 -1.76
N PRO A 197 -15.01 6.47 -2.74
CA PRO A 197 -14.50 6.48 -4.12
C PRO A 197 -13.02 6.85 -4.25
N LYS A 198 -12.53 7.78 -3.42
CA LYS A 198 -11.11 8.15 -3.35
C LYS A 198 -10.24 6.94 -2.97
N THR A 199 -10.59 6.25 -1.89
CA THR A 199 -9.85 5.11 -1.34
C THR A 199 -9.87 3.93 -2.29
N VAL A 200 -11.05 3.59 -2.83
CA VAL A 200 -11.21 2.55 -3.85
C VAL A 200 -10.37 2.86 -5.08
N THR A 201 -10.43 4.08 -5.62
CA THR A 201 -9.65 4.48 -6.79
C THR A 201 -8.15 4.41 -6.53
N ALA A 202 -7.69 4.84 -5.36
CA ALA A 202 -6.28 4.79 -5.00
C ALA A 202 -5.75 3.35 -4.95
N ILE A 203 -6.44 2.42 -4.27
CA ILE A 203 -6.03 1.01 -4.19
C ILE A 203 -6.17 0.32 -5.55
N SER A 204 -7.25 0.60 -6.29
CA SER A 204 -7.46 0.07 -7.63
C SER A 204 -6.34 0.46 -8.61
N ASN A 205 -5.87 1.72 -8.54
CA ASN A 205 -4.73 2.20 -9.31
C ASN A 205 -3.40 1.64 -8.82
N PHE A 206 -3.24 1.48 -7.51
CA PHE A 206 -2.07 0.83 -6.92
C PHE A 206 -1.86 -0.57 -7.49
N VAL A 207 -2.89 -1.42 -7.52
CA VAL A 207 -2.77 -2.77 -8.10
C VAL A 207 -2.56 -2.75 -9.62
N ARG A 208 -3.16 -1.79 -10.35
CA ARG A 208 -2.87 -1.59 -11.78
C ARG A 208 -1.41 -1.25 -12.08
N ARG A 209 -0.73 -0.58 -11.15
CA ARG A 209 0.69 -0.26 -11.28
C ARG A 209 1.63 -1.37 -10.82
N GLY A 210 1.10 -2.47 -10.28
CA GLY A 210 1.90 -3.61 -9.80
C GLY A 210 1.88 -3.78 -8.28
N GLY A 211 1.24 -2.88 -7.54
CA GLY A 211 1.01 -3.06 -6.13
C GLY A 211 0.25 -4.35 -5.83
N GLN A 212 0.58 -5.00 -4.72
CA GLN A 212 0.08 -6.33 -4.38
C GLN A 212 -0.96 -6.24 -3.26
N LEU A 213 -1.87 -7.21 -3.16
CA LEU A 213 -2.95 -7.14 -2.17
C LEU A 213 -3.22 -8.50 -1.53
N LEU A 214 -3.19 -8.54 -0.20
CA LEU A 214 -3.74 -9.63 0.59
C LEU A 214 -5.09 -9.17 1.14
N LEU A 215 -6.17 -9.82 0.69
CA LEU A 215 -7.50 -9.69 1.25
C LEU A 215 -7.79 -10.93 2.09
N ALA A 216 -8.11 -10.73 3.36
CA ALA A 216 -8.50 -11.81 4.24
C ALA A 216 -9.73 -11.42 5.06
N GLY A 217 -10.48 -12.40 5.54
CA GLY A 217 -11.64 -12.07 6.35
C GLY A 217 -12.80 -11.50 5.50
N ASP A 218 -13.62 -10.66 6.13
CA ASP A 218 -14.72 -9.91 5.53
C ASP A 218 -14.24 -8.96 4.40
N ALA A 219 -12.96 -8.58 4.40
CA ALA A 219 -12.33 -7.76 3.36
C ALA A 219 -12.23 -8.46 1.99
N THR A 220 -12.50 -9.77 1.91
CA THR A 220 -12.52 -10.55 0.65
C THR A 220 -13.43 -9.92 -0.41
N ASN A 221 -14.56 -9.30 -0.01
CA ASN A 221 -15.46 -8.58 -0.91
C ASN A 221 -14.82 -7.38 -1.62
N TYR A 222 -13.74 -6.82 -1.04
CA TYR A 222 -13.11 -5.61 -1.56
C TYR A 222 -12.55 -5.77 -2.98
N ILE A 223 -12.34 -7.02 -3.43
CA ILE A 223 -11.98 -7.38 -4.79
C ILE A 223 -12.95 -6.83 -5.84
N PHE A 224 -14.25 -6.73 -5.51
CA PHE A 224 -15.28 -6.19 -6.38
C PHE A 224 -15.26 -4.66 -6.38
N ASN A 225 -15.01 -4.02 -5.24
CA ASN A 225 -14.94 -2.57 -5.10
C ASN A 225 -13.80 -2.00 -5.94
N ILE A 226 -12.62 -2.60 -5.89
CA ILE A 226 -11.49 -2.17 -6.71
C ILE A 226 -11.63 -2.56 -8.18
N GLY A 227 -12.69 -3.29 -8.56
CA GLY A 227 -13.00 -3.66 -9.92
C GLY A 227 -12.07 -4.72 -10.53
N ARG A 228 -11.33 -5.50 -9.71
CA ARG A 228 -10.49 -6.59 -10.23
C ARG A 228 -11.34 -7.77 -10.70
N VAL A 229 -12.43 -8.05 -10.00
CA VAL A 229 -13.43 -9.06 -10.38
C VAL A 229 -14.76 -8.36 -10.68
N PRO A 230 -15.39 -8.60 -11.85
CA PRO A 230 -16.67 -8.00 -12.17
C PRO A 230 -17.79 -8.45 -11.22
N ALA A 231 -18.73 -7.57 -10.89
CA ALA A 231 -19.82 -7.85 -9.95
C ALA A 231 -20.71 -9.05 -10.37
N ALA A 232 -20.77 -9.39 -11.65
CA ALA A 232 -21.48 -10.58 -12.15
C ALA A 232 -20.86 -11.91 -11.63
N PHE A 233 -19.59 -11.87 -11.22
CA PHE A 233 -18.89 -12.96 -10.55
C PHE A 233 -18.85 -12.75 -9.03
N GLY A 234 -19.72 -11.91 -8.49
CA GLY A 234 -19.87 -11.70 -7.05
C GLY A 234 -20.35 -12.96 -6.35
N PHE A 235 -19.94 -13.15 -5.10
CA PHE A 235 -20.64 -14.04 -4.17
C PHE A 235 -21.55 -13.20 -3.26
N GLY A 236 -22.64 -13.81 -2.78
CA GLY A 236 -23.56 -13.16 -1.84
C GLY A 236 -23.19 -13.43 -0.38
N GLU A 237 -23.51 -12.49 0.51
CA GLU A 237 -23.39 -12.64 1.97
C GLU A 237 -24.57 -13.41 2.60
N ASN A 238 -25.29 -14.23 1.83
CA ASN A 238 -26.58 -14.83 2.21
C ASN A 238 -26.49 -15.99 3.22
N ASN A 239 -25.36 -16.12 3.89
CA ASN A 239 -25.02 -17.26 4.73
C ASN A 239 -25.04 -16.89 6.22
N PRO A 240 -25.11 -17.87 7.14
CA PRO A 240 -25.09 -17.59 8.57
C PRO A 240 -23.88 -16.74 8.95
N ALA A 241 -24.17 -15.65 9.65
CA ALA A 241 -23.23 -14.79 10.31
C ALA A 241 -23.50 -14.83 11.81
N GLY A 242 -22.45 -14.85 12.63
CA GLY A 242 -22.59 -14.78 14.08
C GLY A 242 -21.43 -15.43 14.79
N VAL A 243 -21.69 -15.86 16.03
CA VAL A 243 -20.71 -16.51 16.90
C VAL A 243 -21.20 -17.91 17.23
N GLU A 244 -20.35 -18.90 16.98
CA GLU A 244 -20.54 -20.26 17.50
C GLU A 244 -19.89 -20.38 18.89
N THR A 245 -20.50 -21.18 19.78
CA THR A 245 -19.98 -21.44 21.13
C THR A 245 -20.01 -22.93 21.44
N GLY A 246 -19.19 -23.37 22.40
CA GLY A 246 -19.19 -24.73 22.91
C GLY A 246 -18.68 -25.78 21.91
N LYS A 247 -17.82 -25.38 20.97
CA LYS A 247 -17.21 -26.30 20.00
C LYS A 247 -16.12 -27.15 20.66
N ALA A 248 -15.97 -28.38 20.17
CA ALA A 248 -14.98 -29.31 20.67
C ALA A 248 -13.60 -29.02 20.02
N PRO A 249 -12.48 -29.27 20.72
CA PRO A 249 -11.14 -28.98 20.19
C PRO A 249 -10.77 -29.75 18.90
N ASP A 250 -11.48 -30.84 18.58
CA ASP A 250 -11.32 -31.61 17.34
C ASP A 250 -12.17 -31.09 16.17
N ASP A 251 -13.05 -30.10 16.41
CA ASP A 251 -13.73 -29.31 15.39
C ASP A 251 -12.76 -28.24 14.82
N GLN A 252 -11.81 -28.74 14.02
CA GLN A 252 -10.72 -27.95 13.45
C GLN A 252 -11.14 -27.32 12.12
N TRP A 253 -11.05 -26.00 12.06
CA TRP A 253 -11.20 -25.21 10.85
C TRP A 253 -9.85 -24.98 10.16
N GLY A 254 -9.90 -24.75 8.84
CA GLY A 254 -8.71 -24.50 8.05
C GLY A 254 -8.88 -24.67 6.56
N LEU A 255 -7.77 -24.98 5.89
CA LEU A 255 -7.68 -25.15 4.44
C LEU A 255 -7.44 -26.60 4.03
N SER A 256 -8.00 -26.98 2.88
CA SER A 256 -7.70 -28.20 2.14
C SER A 256 -6.82 -27.90 0.93
N VAL A 257 -5.61 -28.43 0.95
CA VAL A 257 -4.63 -28.39 -0.16
C VAL A 257 -4.46 -29.79 -0.77
N VAL A 258 -5.41 -30.71 -0.57
CA VAL A 258 -5.38 -32.01 -1.26
C VAL A 258 -5.43 -31.75 -2.77
N PRO A 259 -4.52 -32.34 -3.57
CA PRO A 259 -4.47 -32.11 -5.03
C PRO A 259 -5.80 -32.38 -5.76
N GLY A 260 -6.66 -33.26 -5.24
CA GLY A 260 -8.00 -33.52 -5.77
C GLY A 260 -9.07 -32.47 -5.45
N THR A 261 -8.69 -31.36 -4.81
CA THR A 261 -9.61 -30.25 -4.47
C THR A 261 -9.33 -28.97 -5.26
N THR A 262 -8.31 -28.99 -6.11
CA THR A 262 -7.78 -27.88 -6.92
C THR A 262 -7.48 -28.38 -8.33
N SER A 263 -7.32 -27.47 -9.30
CA SER A 263 -7.05 -27.84 -10.70
C SER A 263 -5.69 -28.51 -10.94
N ALA A 264 -4.75 -28.34 -9.99
CA ALA A 264 -3.43 -28.95 -9.97
C ALA A 264 -2.95 -29.13 -8.53
N ASP A 265 -1.86 -29.86 -8.32
CA ASP A 265 -1.21 -29.97 -7.02
C ASP A 265 -0.65 -28.60 -6.58
N ARG A 266 -1.09 -28.12 -5.41
CA ARG A 266 -0.69 -26.83 -4.82
C ARG A 266 0.11 -27.00 -3.53
N THR A 267 0.46 -28.22 -3.14
CA THR A 267 1.12 -28.50 -1.85
C THR A 267 2.50 -27.85 -1.71
N THR A 268 3.16 -27.52 -2.83
CA THR A 268 4.45 -26.83 -2.86
C THR A 268 4.34 -25.32 -3.05
N HIS A 269 3.14 -24.76 -3.09
CA HIS A 269 2.96 -23.32 -3.24
C HIS A 269 3.54 -22.58 -2.03
N PRO A 270 4.30 -21.47 -2.20
CA PRO A 270 4.95 -20.73 -1.11
C PRO A 270 4.01 -20.36 0.05
N LEU A 271 2.77 -20.00 -0.27
CA LEU A 271 1.70 -19.76 0.73
C LEU A 271 1.64 -20.83 1.82
N PHE A 272 1.86 -22.10 1.49
CA PHE A 272 1.67 -23.22 2.40
C PHE A 272 2.94 -23.76 3.05
N GLU A 273 4.08 -23.09 2.87
CA GLU A 273 5.36 -23.54 3.41
C GLU A 273 5.33 -23.64 4.94
N GLY A 274 5.57 -24.86 5.45
CA GLY A 274 5.66 -25.15 6.87
C GLY A 274 4.34 -25.26 7.63
N VAL A 275 3.18 -25.12 6.97
CA VAL A 275 1.85 -25.15 7.62
C VAL A 275 0.97 -26.33 7.19
N ILE A 276 1.36 -27.07 6.15
CA ILE A 276 0.65 -28.27 5.70
C ILE A 276 1.00 -29.47 6.60
N ASN A 277 -0.02 -30.17 7.08
CA ASN A 277 0.11 -31.43 7.80
C ASN A 277 0.20 -32.65 6.84
N GLY A 278 0.36 -33.85 7.41
CA GLY A 278 0.46 -35.11 6.63
C GLY A 278 -0.77 -35.50 5.80
N GLU A 279 -1.89 -34.79 5.96
CA GLU A 279 -3.14 -34.99 5.20
C GLU A 279 -3.36 -33.92 4.12
N ASN A 280 -2.35 -33.09 3.83
CA ASN A 280 -2.46 -31.93 2.96
C ASN A 280 -3.56 -30.96 3.42
N ARG A 281 -3.62 -30.72 4.73
CA ARG A 281 -4.49 -29.73 5.38
C ARG A 281 -3.66 -28.71 6.14
N VAL A 282 -4.18 -27.48 6.21
CA VAL A 282 -3.68 -26.45 7.11
C VAL A 282 -4.76 -26.22 8.16
N PHE A 283 -4.48 -26.50 9.42
CA PHE A 283 -5.39 -26.16 10.51
C PHE A 283 -5.09 -24.75 11.01
N LEU A 284 -6.13 -23.96 11.22
CA LEU A 284 -6.00 -22.55 11.59
C LEU A 284 -6.78 -22.21 12.85
N TYR A 285 -7.82 -22.98 13.20
CA TYR A 285 -8.65 -22.64 14.34
C TYR A 285 -9.34 -23.83 14.99
N ASN A 286 -9.34 -23.87 16.32
CA ASN A 286 -10.09 -24.85 17.11
C ASN A 286 -10.65 -24.32 18.44
N ALA A 287 -10.67 -23.00 18.65
CA ALA A 287 -11.21 -22.45 19.88
C ALA A 287 -12.73 -22.73 19.97
N PRO A 288 -13.26 -22.91 21.20
CA PRO A 288 -14.66 -23.29 21.43
C PRO A 288 -15.66 -22.20 21.04
N THR A 289 -15.22 -20.94 21.02
CA THR A 289 -15.98 -19.77 20.61
C THR A 289 -15.31 -19.17 19.39
N ARG A 290 -16.07 -18.88 18.32
CA ARG A 290 -15.51 -18.43 17.03
C ARG A 290 -16.53 -17.69 16.19
N GLU A 291 -16.07 -16.73 15.40
CA GLU A 291 -16.88 -16.05 14.40
C GLU A 291 -17.16 -16.98 13.21
N VAL A 292 -18.43 -17.07 12.84
CA VAL A 292 -18.83 -17.67 11.56
C VAL A 292 -19.18 -16.57 10.60
N ARG A 293 -18.50 -16.60 9.46
CA ARG A 293 -18.84 -15.87 8.24
C ARG A 293 -18.66 -16.80 7.06
N LEU A 294 -19.36 -16.53 5.96
CA LEU A 294 -19.25 -17.30 4.73
C LEU A 294 -19.23 -16.34 3.55
N ILE A 295 -18.07 -15.71 3.35
CA ILE A 295 -17.77 -14.69 2.34
C ILE A 295 -16.77 -15.32 1.36
N TRP A 296 -17.29 -15.96 0.33
CA TRP A 296 -16.53 -16.85 -0.55
C TRP A 296 -17.29 -17.25 -1.80
N TRP A 297 -16.56 -17.73 -2.81
CA TRP A 297 -17.16 -18.50 -3.88
C TRP A 297 -17.38 -19.94 -3.43
N ASN A 298 -18.65 -20.34 -3.29
CA ASN A 298 -19.02 -21.72 -2.99
C ASN A 298 -18.82 -22.65 -4.21
N VAL A 299 -19.36 -22.28 -5.36
CA VAL A 299 -19.38 -23.11 -6.59
C VAL A 299 -18.66 -22.45 -7.76
N GLY A 300 -17.98 -21.33 -7.59
CA GLY A 300 -17.34 -20.63 -8.70
C GLY A 300 -18.37 -20.02 -9.69
N PRO A 301 -18.44 -18.70 -9.84
CA PRO A 301 -19.47 -18.04 -10.64
C PRO A 301 -19.24 -18.10 -12.16
N ALA A 302 -18.13 -18.68 -12.61
CA ALA A 302 -17.73 -18.71 -14.02
C ALA A 302 -18.42 -19.81 -14.85
N GLY A 303 -19.43 -20.49 -14.30
CA GLY A 303 -20.16 -21.56 -14.98
C GLY A 303 -19.51 -22.94 -14.85
N GLY A 304 -20.17 -23.96 -15.41
CA GLY A 304 -19.89 -25.37 -15.17
C GLY A 304 -20.91 -26.02 -14.23
N ASP A 305 -20.90 -27.35 -14.18
CA ASP A 305 -21.77 -28.11 -13.27
C ASP A 305 -21.28 -27.98 -11.83
N CYS A 306 -22.16 -27.57 -10.89
CA CYS A 306 -21.76 -27.30 -9.51
C CYS A 306 -21.25 -28.54 -8.78
N CYS A 307 -20.36 -28.27 -7.81
CA CYS A 307 -20.09 -29.08 -6.64
C CYS A 307 -19.48 -30.46 -6.98
N GLY A 308 -18.15 -30.49 -7.08
CA GLY A 308 -17.37 -31.73 -7.22
C GLY A 308 -16.77 -31.99 -8.59
N ASN A 309 -16.84 -31.04 -9.53
CA ASN A 309 -16.26 -31.17 -10.87
C ASN A 309 -15.08 -30.24 -11.11
N LEU A 310 -14.08 -30.71 -11.87
CA LEU A 310 -12.89 -29.95 -12.25
C LEU A 310 -13.24 -28.73 -13.12
N ASP A 311 -14.19 -28.87 -14.05
CA ASP A 311 -14.60 -27.82 -15.00
C ASP A 311 -15.04 -26.54 -14.31
N MET A 312 -15.66 -26.65 -13.13
CA MET A 312 -16.04 -25.52 -12.30
C MET A 312 -14.83 -24.68 -11.86
N VAL A 313 -13.73 -25.34 -11.49
CA VAL A 313 -12.49 -24.68 -11.08
C VAL A 313 -11.78 -24.12 -12.31
N THR A 314 -11.62 -24.90 -13.37
CA THR A 314 -10.91 -24.43 -14.56
C THR A 314 -11.64 -23.28 -15.25
N ASN A 315 -12.97 -23.30 -15.34
CA ASN A 315 -13.75 -22.15 -15.85
C ASN A 315 -13.52 -20.89 -15.01
N PHE A 316 -13.47 -21.01 -13.69
CA PHE A 316 -13.18 -19.89 -12.78
C PHE A 316 -11.78 -19.34 -13.02
N GLU A 317 -10.79 -20.22 -13.02
CA GLU A 317 -9.38 -19.86 -13.22
C GLU A 317 -9.14 -19.17 -14.56
N GLU A 318 -9.72 -19.70 -15.63
CA GLU A 318 -9.58 -19.15 -16.98
C GLU A 318 -10.34 -17.83 -17.17
N GLN A 319 -11.58 -17.72 -16.71
CA GLN A 319 -12.41 -16.53 -16.96
C GLN A 319 -12.00 -15.34 -16.10
N LEU A 320 -11.51 -15.57 -14.88
CA LEU A 320 -11.10 -14.52 -13.94
C LEU A 320 -9.59 -14.29 -13.89
N GLN A 321 -8.82 -15.08 -14.64
CA GLN A 321 -7.35 -15.08 -14.60
C GLN A 321 -6.89 -15.29 -13.15
N ALA A 322 -7.22 -16.46 -12.62
CA ALA A 322 -7.11 -16.79 -11.21
C ALA A 322 -6.61 -18.23 -11.02
N VAL A 323 -6.25 -18.57 -9.78
CA VAL A 323 -5.87 -19.92 -9.35
C VAL A 323 -6.57 -20.22 -8.04
N LYS A 324 -7.25 -21.37 -7.97
CA LYS A 324 -7.75 -21.92 -6.71
C LYS A 324 -6.60 -22.63 -6.00
N LEU A 325 -6.16 -22.07 -4.88
CA LEU A 325 -5.05 -22.59 -4.09
C LEU A 325 -5.50 -23.61 -3.03
N ALA A 326 -6.68 -23.41 -2.43
CA ALA A 326 -7.22 -24.33 -1.45
C ALA A 326 -8.75 -24.28 -1.36
N SER A 327 -9.33 -25.36 -0.84
CA SER A 327 -10.72 -25.46 -0.43
C SER A 327 -10.86 -25.36 1.10
N LEU A 328 -12.08 -25.47 1.62
CA LEU A 328 -12.29 -25.61 3.06
C LEU A 328 -11.71 -26.93 3.57
N ARG A 329 -11.20 -26.97 4.80
CA ARG A 329 -10.54 -28.17 5.37
C ARG A 329 -11.35 -29.45 5.22
N HIS A 330 -12.67 -29.41 5.42
CA HIS A 330 -13.52 -30.61 5.34
C HIS A 330 -13.88 -31.03 3.92
N VAL A 331 -13.62 -30.18 2.93
CA VAL A 331 -13.95 -30.48 1.54
C VAL A 331 -12.90 -31.43 0.96
N GLY A 332 -13.38 -32.51 0.35
CA GLY A 332 -12.57 -33.53 -0.33
C GLY A 332 -12.69 -33.51 -1.85
N ASP A 333 -13.44 -32.57 -2.41
CA ASP A 333 -13.67 -32.40 -3.84
C ASP A 333 -13.38 -30.96 -4.28
N TYR A 334 -13.82 -30.57 -5.47
CA TYR A 334 -13.59 -29.25 -6.04
C TYR A 334 -14.45 -28.12 -5.45
N PHE A 335 -15.40 -28.40 -4.56
CA PHE A 335 -16.26 -27.39 -3.97
C PHE A 335 -15.46 -26.37 -3.14
N GLY A 336 -15.94 -25.13 -3.11
CA GLY A 336 -15.49 -24.14 -2.13
C GLY A 336 -14.12 -23.54 -2.39
N PHE A 337 -14.07 -22.22 -2.58
CA PHE A 337 -12.83 -21.48 -2.86
C PHE A 337 -12.41 -20.74 -1.60
N ALA A 338 -11.45 -21.33 -0.88
CA ALA A 338 -11.01 -20.84 0.42
C ALA A 338 -9.75 -19.97 0.31
N ALA A 339 -8.80 -20.38 -0.53
CA ALA A 339 -7.66 -19.57 -0.91
C ALA A 339 -7.65 -19.42 -2.43
N VAL A 340 -7.60 -18.18 -2.92
CA VAL A 340 -7.58 -17.85 -4.35
C VAL A 340 -6.49 -16.84 -4.62
N GLU A 341 -5.72 -17.07 -5.68
CA GLU A 341 -4.78 -16.11 -6.22
C GLU A 341 -5.34 -15.53 -7.51
N LEU A 342 -5.50 -14.21 -7.58
CA LEU A 342 -5.88 -13.50 -8.79
C LEU A 342 -4.60 -13.00 -9.45
N LEU A 343 -4.30 -13.54 -10.64
CA LEU A 343 -3.08 -13.26 -11.37
C LEU A 343 -3.19 -11.92 -12.14
N PRO A 344 -2.06 -11.35 -12.62
CA PRO A 344 -2.08 -10.17 -13.48
C PRO A 344 -2.92 -10.40 -14.75
N THR A 345 -3.64 -9.36 -15.19
CA THR A 345 -4.51 -9.41 -16.37
C THR A 345 -3.97 -8.60 -17.54
N ASN A 346 -2.86 -7.88 -17.37
CA ASN A 346 -2.22 -7.07 -18.39
C ASN A 346 -1.42 -7.86 -19.43
N ALA A 347 -1.09 -9.12 -19.13
CA ALA A 347 -0.35 -10.01 -20.04
C ALA A 347 -0.66 -11.49 -19.72
N ASN A 348 -0.34 -12.38 -20.66
CA ASN A 348 -0.40 -13.85 -20.49
C ASN A 348 -1.75 -14.37 -19.97
N THR A 349 -2.85 -13.79 -20.44
CA THR A 349 -4.21 -14.21 -20.08
C THR A 349 -4.70 -15.39 -20.90
N HIS A 350 -5.55 -16.22 -20.30
CA HIS A 350 -6.16 -17.34 -21.02
C HIS A 350 -7.08 -16.84 -22.15
N ALA A 351 -7.22 -17.63 -23.23
CA ALA A 351 -8.09 -17.29 -24.35
C ALA A 351 -9.57 -17.15 -23.95
N ASN A 352 -9.98 -17.84 -22.88
CA ASN A 352 -11.34 -17.80 -22.33
C ASN A 352 -11.55 -16.72 -21.25
N ILE A 353 -10.59 -15.80 -21.05
CA ILE A 353 -10.79 -14.68 -20.10
C ILE A 353 -12.10 -13.94 -20.41
N SER A 354 -12.91 -13.70 -19.38
CA SER A 354 -14.20 -13.03 -19.56
C SER A 354 -14.00 -11.62 -20.15
N PRO A 355 -14.82 -11.19 -21.11
CA PRO A 355 -14.71 -9.86 -21.70
C PRO A 355 -15.01 -8.73 -20.71
N SER A 356 -15.64 -9.03 -19.56
CA SER A 356 -15.90 -8.06 -18.50
C SER A 356 -14.74 -7.89 -17.51
N VAL A 357 -13.74 -8.79 -17.51
CA VAL A 357 -12.56 -8.68 -16.65
C VAL A 357 -11.61 -7.62 -17.23
N PRO A 358 -11.20 -6.60 -16.44
CA PRO A 358 -10.24 -5.60 -16.91
C PRO A 358 -8.88 -6.23 -17.24
N LYS A 359 -8.20 -5.69 -18.25
CA LYS A 359 -6.94 -6.23 -18.80
C LYS A 359 -5.74 -5.33 -18.51
N ASP A 360 -5.77 -4.62 -17.40
CA ASP A 360 -4.80 -3.59 -17.04
C ASP A 360 -4.26 -3.73 -15.61
N PHE A 361 -4.62 -4.81 -14.90
CA PHE A 361 -4.04 -5.11 -13.59
C PHE A 361 -2.70 -5.80 -13.75
N LYS A 362 -1.65 -5.23 -13.13
CA LYS A 362 -0.29 -5.79 -13.10
C LYS A 362 0.02 -6.54 -11.81
N GLY A 363 -0.61 -6.15 -10.70
CA GLY A 363 -0.42 -6.78 -9.40
C GLY A 363 -1.20 -8.08 -9.23
N THR A 364 -0.70 -8.93 -8.34
CA THR A 364 -1.34 -10.15 -7.87
C THR A 364 -2.15 -9.85 -6.60
N ILE A 365 -3.27 -10.55 -6.43
CA ILE A 365 -4.11 -10.45 -5.23
C ILE A 365 -4.31 -11.84 -4.65
N LEU A 366 -3.93 -12.03 -3.38
CA LEU A 366 -4.32 -13.21 -2.62
C LEU A 366 -5.60 -12.93 -1.84
N VAL A 367 -6.52 -13.88 -1.91
CA VAL A 367 -7.77 -13.88 -1.16
C VAL A 367 -7.78 -15.09 -0.23
N LEU A 368 -7.85 -14.85 1.07
CA LEU A 368 -8.12 -15.86 2.09
C LEU A 368 -9.55 -15.64 2.61
N ALA A 369 -10.46 -16.44 2.06
CA ALA A 369 -11.88 -16.27 2.28
C ALA A 369 -12.23 -16.47 3.76
N ASN A 370 -13.17 -15.67 4.25
CA ASN A 370 -13.72 -15.86 5.59
C ASN A 370 -14.89 -16.82 5.54
N SER A 371 -14.55 -18.10 5.64
CA SER A 371 -15.53 -19.17 5.53
C SER A 371 -15.10 -20.36 6.33
N ILE A 372 -15.39 -20.43 7.63
CA ILE A 372 -15.10 -21.62 8.45
C ILE A 372 -13.69 -22.20 8.27
N ILE A 373 -12.75 -21.37 7.80
CA ILE A 373 -11.33 -21.67 7.75
C ILE A 373 -10.67 -21.20 9.03
N GLY A 374 -11.31 -20.32 9.81
CA GLY A 374 -10.81 -19.86 11.10
C GLY A 374 -9.59 -18.95 10.99
N TYR A 375 -9.59 -18.06 9.99
CA TYR A 375 -8.61 -16.98 9.90
C TYR A 375 -9.05 -15.85 10.84
N GLU A 376 -8.91 -16.11 12.13
CA GLU A 376 -9.35 -15.29 13.27
C GLU A 376 -8.17 -15.11 14.22
N TRP A 377 -7.83 -13.86 14.53
CA TRP A 377 -6.58 -13.49 15.20
C TRP A 377 -6.75 -13.28 16.70
N ALA A 378 -7.96 -13.00 17.16
CA ALA A 378 -8.26 -12.71 18.55
C ALA A 378 -9.54 -13.44 18.98
N PRO A 379 -9.42 -14.65 19.57
CA PRO A 379 -10.57 -15.39 20.07
C PRO A 379 -11.43 -14.57 21.04
N ASN A 380 -12.73 -14.49 20.77
CA ASN A 380 -13.72 -13.67 21.50
C ASN A 380 -13.76 -13.82 23.03
N ASP A 381 -13.42 -15.00 23.55
CA ASP A 381 -13.50 -15.34 24.97
C ASP A 381 -12.11 -15.58 25.61
N GLY A 382 -11.04 -15.30 24.87
CA GLY A 382 -9.66 -15.57 25.29
C GLY A 382 -9.33 -17.06 25.40
N ALA A 383 -10.18 -17.95 24.89
CA ALA A 383 -9.86 -19.36 24.81
C ALA A 383 -8.67 -19.58 23.84
N PRO A 384 -7.78 -20.54 24.13
CA PRO A 384 -6.63 -20.78 23.27
C PRO A 384 -7.09 -21.33 21.92
N ASN A 385 -6.54 -20.74 20.85
CA ASN A 385 -6.48 -21.36 19.54
C ASN A 385 -5.11 -22.06 19.41
N ASP A 386 -5.10 -23.39 19.31
CA ASP A 386 -3.85 -24.17 19.20
C ASP A 386 -3.09 -23.91 17.88
N TYR A 387 -3.74 -23.25 16.92
CA TYR A 387 -3.22 -23.04 15.57
C TYR A 387 -2.91 -21.57 15.25
N GLN A 388 -2.76 -20.71 16.28
CA GLN A 388 -2.39 -19.31 16.09
C GLN A 388 -1.09 -19.15 15.29
N GLU A 389 -0.07 -19.96 15.59
CA GLU A 389 1.21 -19.94 14.86
C GLU A 389 1.02 -20.28 13.35
N ASN A 390 0.04 -21.10 13.00
CA ASN A 390 -0.27 -21.39 11.60
C ASN A 390 -0.92 -20.20 10.90
N ILE A 391 -1.77 -19.42 11.59
CA ILE A 391 -2.33 -18.18 11.05
C ILE A 391 -1.19 -17.20 10.76
N GLU A 392 -0.30 -16.98 11.74
CA GLU A 392 0.85 -16.09 11.60
C GLU A 392 1.77 -16.52 10.45
N ARG A 393 2.12 -17.81 10.40
CA ARG A 393 2.97 -18.36 9.35
C ARG A 393 2.33 -18.28 7.96
N LEU A 394 1.05 -18.63 7.83
CA LEU A 394 0.31 -18.51 6.57
C LEU A 394 0.25 -17.04 6.10
N THR A 395 0.01 -16.12 7.02
CA THR A 395 0.00 -14.67 6.73
C THR A 395 1.35 -14.18 6.28
N LYS A 396 2.43 -14.60 6.97
CA LYS A 396 3.79 -14.25 6.59
C LYS A 396 4.13 -14.76 5.20
N ASN A 397 3.85 -16.05 4.94
CA ASN A 397 4.06 -16.65 3.62
C ASN A 397 3.29 -15.89 2.53
N ALA A 398 2.05 -15.46 2.79
CA ALA A 398 1.24 -14.71 1.84
C ALA A 398 1.86 -13.33 1.54
N LEU A 399 2.26 -12.58 2.57
CA LEU A 399 2.84 -11.24 2.43
C LEU A 399 4.23 -11.29 1.77
N ASP A 400 5.11 -12.20 2.20
CA ASP A 400 6.44 -12.39 1.62
C ASP A 400 6.34 -12.79 0.13
N TYR A 401 5.45 -13.73 -0.19
CA TYR A 401 5.20 -14.16 -1.58
C TYR A 401 4.72 -12.99 -2.45
N LEU A 402 3.80 -12.17 -1.94
CA LEU A 402 3.32 -10.99 -2.65
C LEU A 402 4.44 -9.96 -2.82
N ILE A 403 5.28 -9.73 -1.80
CA ILE A 403 6.45 -8.84 -1.91
C ILE A 403 7.41 -9.33 -3.00
N GLU A 404 7.70 -10.62 -3.08
CA GLU A 404 8.52 -11.21 -4.15
C GLU A 404 7.86 -10.98 -5.52
N LYS A 405 6.54 -11.18 -5.63
CA LYS A 405 5.78 -10.89 -6.86
C LYS A 405 5.83 -9.42 -7.26
N TYR A 406 5.87 -8.50 -6.31
CA TYR A 406 6.08 -7.08 -6.59
C TYR A 406 7.47 -6.85 -7.20
N ASP A 407 8.51 -7.44 -6.60
CA ASP A 407 9.89 -7.25 -7.02
C ASP A 407 10.18 -7.88 -8.40
N GLU A 408 9.47 -8.95 -8.78
CA GLU A 408 9.57 -9.56 -10.11
C GLU A 408 9.04 -8.68 -11.27
N ILE A 409 8.16 -7.72 -11.00
CA ILE A 409 7.46 -6.93 -12.02
C ILE A 409 7.92 -5.47 -12.15
N GLN A 410 8.75 -4.98 -11.22
CA GLN A 410 9.44 -3.68 -11.34
C GLN A 410 10.65 -3.81 -12.27
#